data_AF-A0AA48KJB1-F1
#
_entry.id   AF-A0AA48KJB1-F1
#
_cell.length_a   1.000
_cell.length_b   1.000
_cell.length_c   1.000
_cell.angle_alpha   90.00
_cell.angle_beta   90.00
_cell.angle_gamma   90.00
#
_symmetry.space_group_name_H-M   'P 1'
#
loop_
_entity.id
_entity.type
_entity.pdbx_description
1 polymer ?
#
loop_
_entity_poly.entity_id
_entity_poly.type
_entity_poly.pdbx_seq_one_letter_code
_entity_poly.pdbx_strand_id
1 'polypeptide(L)'
;MIVTGSRIRQIGWAAVLAACIALFAVLSFNVHAVKSEVLLAERQIIALERETLLLETEFQTRASQRQLAEWNAVELGYRAPRADQYLDNERQLASLGTPLGPDAPAPIRVARTDLASAEQVADRPMVSPVTGAPVTLASASQTEDAAAMFTDAFGDFLIDASPIRAANARTAMVEQAGRSSEGAE
;
A
#
# COMPACT_ATOMS: atom_id res chain seq x y z
N MET A 1 48.96 67.25 5.48
CA MET A 1 47.89 66.29 5.16
C MET A 1 47.38 65.69 6.46
N ILE A 2 46.24 66.17 6.94
CA ILE A 2 45.64 65.72 8.21
C ILE A 2 44.77 64.51 7.87
N VAL A 3 45.30 63.31 8.07
CA VAL A 3 44.51 62.08 8.00
C VAL A 3 43.70 61.96 9.29
N THR A 4 42.60 62.72 9.33
CA THR A 4 41.25 62.23 9.61
C THR A 4 41.08 61.23 10.78
N GLY A 5 41.07 61.72 12.03
CA GLY A 5 40.71 60.90 13.20
C GLY A 5 39.33 60.22 13.13
N SER A 6 38.40 60.72 12.30
CA SER A 6 37.12 60.07 12.04
C SER A 6 37.25 58.79 11.20
N ARG A 7 38.26 58.68 10.32
CA ARG A 7 38.51 57.46 9.51
C ARG A 7 38.92 56.30 10.40
N ILE A 8 39.78 56.53 11.39
CA ILE A 8 40.20 55.49 12.36
C ILE A 8 39.00 54.98 13.17
N ARG A 9 38.09 55.86 13.61
CA ARG A 9 36.88 55.46 14.33
C ARG A 9 35.92 54.68 13.43
N GLN A 10 35.76 55.10 12.16
CA GLN A 10 34.96 54.37 11.18
C GLN A 10 35.51 52.98 10.88
N ILE A 11 36.84 52.84 10.75
CA ILE A 11 37.51 51.55 10.56
C ILE A 11 37.30 50.65 11.77
N GLY A 12 37.37 51.19 12.99
CA GLY A 12 37.05 50.44 14.20
C GLY A 12 35.63 49.89 14.22
N TRP A 13 34.63 50.73 13.89
CA TRP A 13 33.23 50.29 13.77
C TRP A 13 33.03 49.27 12.64
N ALA A 14 33.70 49.45 11.50
CA ALA A 14 33.65 48.50 10.40
C ALA A 14 34.23 47.14 10.80
N ALA A 15 35.33 47.12 11.57
CA ALA A 15 35.93 45.89 12.08
C ALA A 15 34.99 45.15 13.05
N VAL A 16 34.32 45.88 13.95
CA VAL A 16 33.33 45.30 14.87
C VAL A 16 32.14 44.69 14.10
N LEU A 17 31.63 45.42 13.10
CA LEU A 17 30.51 44.94 12.28
C LEU A 17 30.91 43.70 11.46
N ALA A 18 32.11 43.70 10.89
CA ALA A 18 32.67 42.54 10.19
C ALA A 18 32.83 41.33 11.14
N ALA A 19 33.28 41.54 12.38
CA ALA A 19 33.39 40.47 13.37
C ALA A 19 32.01 39.88 13.72
N CYS A 20 30.97 40.71 13.90
CA CYS A 20 29.61 40.24 14.12
C CYS A 20 29.08 39.41 12.93
N ILE A 21 29.28 39.89 11.70
CA ILE A 21 28.88 39.15 10.48
C ILE A 21 29.62 37.81 10.40
N ALA A 22 30.91 37.79 10.69
CA ALA A 22 31.70 36.56 10.66
C ALA A 22 31.18 35.54 11.69
N LEU A 23 30.88 35.98 12.93
CA LEU A 23 30.30 35.11 13.95
C LEU A 23 28.94 34.55 13.51
N PHE A 24 28.08 35.40 12.96
CA PHE A 24 26.77 34.99 12.44
C PHE A 24 26.90 33.98 11.30
N ALA A 25 27.84 34.19 10.38
CA ALA A 25 28.10 33.28 9.27
C ALA A 25 28.57 31.90 9.76
N VAL A 26 29.48 31.85 10.75
CA VAL A 26 29.95 30.60 11.36
C VAL A 26 28.78 29.86 12.01
N LEU A 27 27.93 30.54 12.77
CA LEU A 27 26.77 29.92 13.40
C LEU A 27 25.78 29.37 12.35
N SER A 28 25.48 30.16 11.31
CA SER A 28 24.61 29.75 10.22
C SER A 28 25.14 28.49 9.51
N PHE A 29 26.44 28.44 9.22
CA PHE A 29 27.07 27.27 8.61
C PHE A 29 26.95 26.02 9.50
N ASN A 30 27.16 26.15 10.81
CA ASN A 30 26.96 25.04 11.76
C ASN A 30 25.51 24.55 11.75
N VAL A 31 24.52 25.45 11.74
CA VAL A 31 23.10 25.08 11.66
C VAL A 31 22.81 24.35 10.35
N HIS A 32 23.37 24.79 9.23
CA HIS A 32 23.22 24.11 7.95
C HIS A 32 23.86 22.72 7.93
N ALA A 33 25.04 22.57 8.55
CA ALA A 33 25.69 21.28 8.71
C ALA A 33 24.85 20.31 9.55
N VAL A 34 24.41 20.74 10.75
CA VAL A 34 23.55 19.93 11.63
C VAL A 34 22.23 19.57 10.94
N LYS A 35 21.59 20.51 10.24
CA LYS A 35 20.37 20.22 9.48
C LYS A 35 20.60 19.13 8.42
N SER A 36 21.75 19.13 7.76
CA SER A 36 22.07 18.10 6.77
C SER A 36 22.28 16.72 7.40
N GLU A 37 22.91 16.67 8.57
CA GLU A 37 23.11 15.42 9.33
C GLU A 37 21.78 14.84 9.81
N VAL A 38 20.87 15.69 10.30
CA VAL A 38 19.52 15.29 10.72
C VAL A 38 18.75 14.67 9.55
N LEU A 39 18.78 15.30 8.37
CA LEU A 39 18.11 14.77 7.18
C LEU A 39 18.71 13.42 6.72
N LEU A 40 20.01 13.22 6.89
CA LEU A 40 20.65 11.95 6.59
C LEU A 40 20.20 10.86 7.57
N ALA A 41 20.16 11.17 8.87
CA ALA A 41 19.69 10.26 9.91
C ALA A 41 18.21 9.89 9.71
N GLU A 42 17.36 10.86 9.36
CA GLU A 42 15.94 10.61 9.05
C GLU A 42 15.79 9.65 7.87
N ARG A 43 16.57 9.83 6.80
CA ARG A 43 16.57 8.88 5.66
C ARG A 43 17.01 7.48 6.06
N GLN A 44 17.99 7.37 6.97
CA GLN A 44 18.43 6.08 7.50
C GLN A 44 17.32 5.42 8.31
N ILE A 45 16.65 6.17 9.20
CA ILE A 45 15.52 5.66 10.00
C ILE A 45 14.44 5.09 9.06
N ILE A 46 14.03 5.85 8.05
CA ILE A 46 13.01 5.39 7.09
C ILE A 46 13.47 4.13 6.33
N ALA A 47 14.76 4.04 5.97
CA ALA A 47 15.29 2.86 5.31
C ALA A 47 15.25 1.63 6.22
N LEU A 48 15.66 1.77 7.48
CA LEU A 48 15.61 0.70 8.48
C LEU A 48 14.17 0.28 8.77
N GLU A 49 13.24 1.23 8.92
CA GLU A 49 11.82 0.92 9.14
C GLU A 49 11.25 0.07 7.99
N ARG A 50 11.58 0.39 6.74
CA ARG A 50 11.17 -0.41 5.58
C ARG A 50 11.76 -1.82 5.60
N GLU A 51 13.01 -1.96 5.99
CA GLU A 51 13.66 -3.27 6.15
C GLU A 51 12.99 -4.09 7.26
N THR A 52 12.68 -3.47 8.41
CA THR A 52 11.97 -4.16 9.50
C THR A 52 10.57 -4.59 9.09
N LEU A 53 9.83 -3.76 8.36
CA LEU A 53 8.51 -4.12 7.82
C LEU A 53 8.63 -5.32 6.89
N LEU A 54 9.58 -5.30 5.95
CA LEU A 54 9.83 -6.42 5.04
C LEU A 54 10.12 -7.70 5.83
N LEU A 55 11.03 -7.65 6.80
CA LEU A 55 11.40 -8.80 7.63
C LEU A 55 10.20 -9.33 8.41
N GLU A 56 9.42 -8.47 9.04
CA GLU A 56 8.21 -8.85 9.78
C GLU A 56 7.22 -9.57 8.86
N THR A 57 6.98 -9.05 7.65
CA THR A 57 6.09 -9.70 6.69
C THR A 57 6.61 -11.05 6.22
N GLU A 58 7.93 -11.21 6.02
CA GLU A 58 8.54 -12.50 5.70
C GLU A 58 8.38 -13.50 6.86
N PHE A 59 8.53 -13.05 8.11
CA PHE A 59 8.36 -13.91 9.27
C PHE A 59 6.90 -14.32 9.45
N GLN A 60 5.96 -13.38 9.36
CA GLN A 60 4.53 -13.65 9.48
C GLN A 60 4.04 -14.62 8.40
N THR A 61 4.48 -14.44 7.15
CA THR A 61 4.11 -15.35 6.05
C THR A 61 4.69 -16.76 6.25
N ARG A 62 5.96 -16.90 6.68
CA ARG A 62 6.56 -18.21 6.97
C ARG A 62 5.94 -18.89 8.20
N ALA A 63 5.64 -18.15 9.26
CA ALA A 63 5.03 -18.68 10.48
C ALA A 63 3.58 -19.13 10.24
N SER A 64 2.79 -18.32 9.52
CA SER A 64 1.39 -18.61 9.19
C SER A 64 1.24 -19.92 8.40
N GLN A 65 2.10 -20.16 7.40
CA GLN A 65 2.09 -21.42 6.65
C GLN A 65 2.34 -22.64 7.54
N ARG A 66 3.31 -22.54 8.47
CA ARG A 66 3.62 -23.62 9.41
C ARG A 66 2.46 -23.86 10.38
N GLN A 67 1.88 -22.78 10.91
CA GLN A 67 0.75 -22.87 11.85
C GLN A 67 -0.49 -23.48 11.18
N LEU A 68 -0.82 -23.09 9.94
CA LEU A 68 -1.92 -23.69 9.19
C LEU A 68 -1.67 -25.17 8.87
N ALA A 69 -0.43 -25.55 8.55
CA ALA A 69 -0.08 -26.95 8.30
C ALA A 69 -0.20 -27.79 9.59
N GLU A 70 0.26 -27.27 10.73
CA GLU A 70 0.12 -27.91 12.03
C GLU A 70 -1.35 -28.03 12.43
N TRP A 71 -2.12 -26.96 12.28
CA TRP A 71 -3.55 -26.98 12.62
C TRP A 71 -4.34 -27.94 11.72
N ASN A 72 -4.10 -27.95 10.41
CA ASN A 72 -4.70 -28.94 9.50
C ASN A 72 -4.35 -30.38 9.90
N ALA A 73 -3.12 -30.62 10.35
CA ALA A 73 -2.68 -31.95 10.75
C ALA A 73 -3.28 -32.40 12.10
N VAL A 74 -3.39 -31.49 13.07
CA VAL A 74 -3.87 -31.81 14.44
C VAL A 74 -5.39 -31.88 14.51
N GLU A 75 -6.10 -30.89 13.96
CA GLU A 75 -7.55 -30.75 14.13
C GLU A 75 -8.34 -31.46 13.03
N LEU A 76 -7.87 -31.34 11.77
CA LEU A 76 -8.60 -31.81 10.60
C LEU A 76 -8.05 -33.12 10.03
N GLY A 77 -6.85 -33.55 10.46
CA GLY A 77 -6.15 -34.71 9.90
C GLY A 77 -5.78 -34.56 8.41
N TYR A 78 -5.92 -33.35 7.84
CA TYR A 78 -5.65 -33.10 6.44
C TYR A 78 -4.13 -33.00 6.23
N ARG A 79 -3.59 -33.97 5.50
CA ARG A 79 -2.26 -33.87 4.87
C ARG A 79 -2.43 -33.68 3.37
N ALA A 80 -1.48 -32.99 2.75
CA ALA A 80 -1.38 -32.96 1.31
C ALA A 80 -1.30 -34.42 0.78
N PRO A 81 -2.09 -34.79 -0.25
CA PRO A 81 -2.06 -36.13 -0.81
C PRO A 81 -0.65 -36.42 -1.35
N ARG A 82 -0.18 -37.63 -1.12
CA ARG A 82 1.11 -38.05 -1.65
C ARG A 82 0.97 -38.39 -3.14
N ALA A 83 2.06 -38.33 -3.89
CA ALA A 83 2.06 -38.60 -5.33
C ALA A 83 1.46 -39.99 -5.68
N ASP A 84 1.65 -40.98 -4.80
CA ASP A 84 1.09 -42.34 -4.91
C ASP A 84 -0.43 -42.42 -4.69
N GLN A 85 -1.08 -41.35 -4.22
CA GLN A 85 -2.53 -41.29 -4.05
C GLN A 85 -3.24 -40.67 -5.25
N TYR A 86 -2.48 -40.10 -6.19
CA TYR A 86 -3.03 -39.60 -7.45
C TYR A 86 -3.11 -40.74 -8.47
N LEU A 87 -4.15 -40.72 -9.28
CA LEU A 87 -4.32 -41.66 -10.38
C LEU A 87 -3.70 -41.04 -11.64
N ASP A 88 -2.87 -41.81 -12.34
CA ASP A 88 -2.12 -41.32 -13.49
C ASP A 88 -2.98 -41.19 -14.75
N ASN A 89 -4.14 -41.85 -14.79
CA ASN A 89 -5.01 -41.85 -15.96
C ASN A 89 -6.47 -42.15 -15.62
N GLU A 90 -7.35 -41.77 -16.54
CA GLU A 90 -8.80 -41.95 -16.45
C GLU A 90 -9.19 -43.43 -16.49
N ARG A 91 -8.34 -44.32 -17.03
CA ARG A 91 -8.58 -45.77 -17.00
C ARG A 91 -8.41 -46.36 -15.59
N GLN A 92 -7.44 -45.88 -14.82
CA GLN A 92 -7.27 -46.21 -13.40
C GLN A 92 -8.45 -45.68 -12.60
N LEU A 93 -8.93 -44.47 -12.89
CA LEU A 93 -10.15 -43.94 -12.28
C LEU A 93 -11.38 -44.83 -12.60
N ALA A 94 -11.55 -45.22 -13.86
CA ALA A 94 -12.66 -46.07 -14.29
C ALA A 94 -12.64 -47.46 -13.61
N SER A 95 -11.46 -47.97 -13.24
CA SER A 95 -11.32 -49.25 -12.53
C SER A 95 -11.82 -49.21 -11.08
N LEU A 96 -11.90 -48.02 -10.47
CA LEU A 96 -12.44 -47.82 -9.13
C LEU A 96 -13.97 -47.62 -9.12
N GLY A 97 -14.60 -47.52 -10.30
CA GLY A 97 -16.04 -47.37 -10.42
C GLY A 97 -16.79 -48.65 -10.04
N THR A 98 -17.88 -48.51 -9.27
CA THR A 98 -18.77 -49.62 -8.95
C THR A 98 -19.64 -49.98 -10.17
N PRO A 99 -19.81 -51.26 -10.52
CA PRO A 99 -20.74 -51.67 -11.57
C PRO A 99 -22.18 -51.28 -11.22
N LEU A 100 -22.98 -50.95 -12.23
CA LEU A 100 -24.40 -50.60 -12.03
C LEU A 100 -25.14 -51.78 -11.40
N GLY A 101 -25.85 -51.50 -10.30
CA GLY A 101 -26.76 -52.45 -9.68
C GLY A 101 -27.99 -52.73 -10.57
N PRO A 102 -28.74 -53.82 -10.29
CA PRO A 102 -29.89 -54.24 -11.11
C PRO A 102 -31.02 -53.21 -11.22
N ASP A 103 -31.14 -52.29 -10.24
CA ASP A 103 -32.12 -51.18 -10.23
C ASP A 103 -31.48 -49.80 -10.49
N ALA A 104 -30.24 -49.76 -11.00
CA ALA A 104 -29.59 -48.49 -11.28
C ALA A 104 -30.32 -47.74 -12.42
N PRO A 105 -30.63 -46.45 -12.24
CA PRO A 105 -31.30 -45.66 -13.28
C PRO A 105 -30.45 -45.61 -14.55
N ALA A 106 -31.11 -45.53 -15.71
CA ALA A 106 -30.43 -45.46 -17.00
C ALA A 106 -29.42 -44.29 -17.00
N PRO A 107 -28.18 -44.50 -17.50
CA PRO A 107 -27.14 -43.48 -17.45
C PRO A 107 -27.61 -42.22 -18.17
N ILE A 108 -27.57 -41.09 -17.45
CA ILE A 108 -27.90 -39.78 -18.02
C ILE A 108 -26.86 -39.49 -19.10
N ARG A 109 -27.27 -39.66 -20.36
CA ARG A 109 -26.45 -39.25 -21.51
C ARG A 109 -26.46 -37.73 -21.54
N VAL A 110 -25.40 -37.11 -21.02
CA VAL A 110 -25.14 -35.70 -21.31
C VAL A 110 -24.84 -35.61 -22.80
N ALA A 111 -25.61 -34.80 -23.53
CA ALA A 111 -25.33 -34.51 -24.92
C ALA A 111 -23.92 -33.90 -24.97
N ARG A 112 -22.96 -34.59 -25.61
CA ARG A 112 -21.75 -33.91 -26.05
C ARG A 112 -22.16 -33.06 -27.23
N THR A 113 -21.95 -31.75 -27.12
CA THR A 113 -22.00 -30.85 -28.26
C THR A 113 -20.93 -31.31 -29.26
N ASP A 114 -21.37 -31.84 -30.40
CA ASP A 114 -20.55 -31.80 -31.60
C ASP A 114 -20.36 -30.31 -31.94
N LEU A 115 -19.10 -29.86 -31.94
CA LEU A 115 -18.70 -28.47 -32.21
C LEU A 115 -19.18 -27.93 -33.58
N ALA A 116 -19.73 -28.80 -34.43
CA ALA A 116 -20.28 -28.45 -35.75
C ALA A 116 -21.75 -27.97 -35.72
N SER A 117 -22.46 -28.08 -34.60
CA SER A 117 -23.83 -27.56 -34.44
C SER A 117 -23.95 -26.74 -33.16
N ALA A 118 -23.13 -25.70 -33.07
CA ALA A 118 -23.19 -24.68 -32.04
C ALA A 118 -24.35 -23.69 -32.29
N GLU A 119 -25.56 -24.19 -32.53
CA GLU A 119 -26.74 -23.35 -32.63
C GLU A 119 -27.63 -23.61 -31.40
N GLN A 120 -27.56 -22.66 -30.47
CA GLN A 120 -28.42 -22.46 -29.30
C GLN A 120 -28.17 -23.34 -28.07
N VAL A 121 -26.94 -23.31 -27.54
CA VAL A 121 -26.81 -23.24 -26.08
C VAL A 121 -27.25 -21.83 -25.69
N ALA A 122 -28.43 -21.70 -25.07
CA ALA A 122 -28.87 -20.42 -24.54
C ALA A 122 -27.81 -19.92 -23.56
N ASP A 123 -27.22 -18.76 -23.89
CA ASP A 123 -26.24 -18.04 -23.09
C ASP A 123 -26.85 -17.81 -21.69
N ARG A 124 -26.37 -18.56 -20.71
CA ARG A 124 -26.79 -18.37 -19.32
C ARG A 124 -26.03 -17.16 -18.80
N PRO A 125 -26.69 -16.08 -18.37
CA PRO A 125 -26.00 -14.89 -17.92
C PRO A 125 -25.14 -15.24 -16.71
N MET A 126 -23.87 -14.81 -16.74
CA MET A 126 -22.99 -14.92 -15.57
C MET A 126 -23.61 -14.16 -14.40
N VAL A 127 -23.58 -14.72 -13.19
CA VAL A 127 -24.21 -14.13 -12.00
C VAL A 127 -23.15 -13.88 -10.93
N SER A 128 -23.22 -12.72 -10.26
CA SER A 128 -22.32 -12.39 -9.16
C SER A 128 -22.59 -13.27 -7.92
N PRO A 129 -21.55 -13.88 -7.30
CA PRO A 129 -21.73 -14.71 -6.10
C PRO A 129 -22.10 -13.89 -4.86
N VAL A 130 -21.89 -12.57 -4.87
CA VAL A 130 -22.16 -11.69 -3.73
C VAL A 130 -23.56 -11.10 -3.80
N THR A 131 -24.02 -10.73 -5.00
CA THR A 131 -25.30 -10.01 -5.18
C THR A 131 -26.38 -10.84 -5.87
N GLY A 132 -26.03 -11.98 -6.48
CA GLY A 132 -26.98 -12.82 -7.21
C GLY A 132 -27.54 -12.18 -8.49
N ALA A 133 -27.03 -11.02 -8.90
CA ALA A 133 -27.47 -10.29 -10.08
C ALA A 133 -26.67 -10.69 -11.34
N PRO A 134 -27.29 -10.66 -12.54
CA PRO A 134 -26.59 -10.97 -13.78
C PRO A 134 -25.55 -9.89 -14.13
N VAL A 135 -24.33 -10.35 -14.42
CA VAL A 135 -23.19 -9.54 -14.87
C VAL A 135 -23.36 -9.26 -16.36
N THR A 136 -23.76 -8.03 -16.67
CA THR A 136 -23.90 -7.51 -18.04
C THR A 136 -22.81 -6.46 -18.33
N LEU A 137 -22.53 -6.16 -19.60
CA LEU A 137 -21.57 -5.11 -19.97
C LEU A 137 -21.93 -3.73 -19.36
N ALA A 138 -23.23 -3.46 -19.15
CA ALA A 138 -23.71 -2.25 -18.46
C ALA A 138 -23.42 -2.25 -16.95
N SER A 139 -23.30 -3.43 -16.32
CA SER A 139 -22.85 -3.54 -14.92
C SER A 139 -21.33 -3.33 -14.80
N ALA A 140 -20.56 -3.67 -15.83
CA ALA A 140 -19.12 -3.39 -15.87
C ALA A 140 -18.83 -1.88 -15.98
N SER A 141 -19.58 -1.15 -16.81
CA SER A 141 -19.46 0.32 -16.90
C SER A 141 -19.92 1.04 -15.63
N GLN A 142 -20.97 0.54 -14.95
CA GLN A 142 -21.36 1.05 -13.62
C GLN A 142 -20.30 0.77 -12.55
N THR A 143 -19.51 -0.30 -12.72
CA THR A 143 -18.39 -0.60 -11.83
C THR A 143 -17.22 0.36 -12.05
N GLU A 144 -17.02 0.89 -13.26
CA GLU A 144 -16.04 1.95 -13.51
C GLU A 144 -16.43 3.25 -12.81
N ASP A 145 -17.71 3.64 -12.85
CA ASP A 145 -18.23 4.79 -12.10
C ASP A 145 -18.14 4.55 -10.58
N ALA A 146 -18.51 3.36 -10.10
CA ALA A 146 -18.40 3.01 -8.68
C ALA A 146 -16.93 2.92 -8.22
N ALA A 147 -16.02 2.44 -9.06
CA ALA A 147 -14.59 2.42 -8.80
C ALA A 147 -14.01 3.84 -8.79
N ALA A 148 -14.45 4.71 -9.69
CA ALA A 148 -14.08 6.13 -9.70
C ALA A 148 -14.57 6.83 -8.42
N MET A 149 -15.83 6.62 -8.02
CA MET A 149 -16.36 7.14 -6.75
C MET A 149 -15.65 6.55 -5.53
N PHE A 150 -15.25 5.28 -5.57
CA PHE A 150 -14.45 4.67 -4.51
C PHE A 150 -13.04 5.26 -4.48
N THR A 151 -12.36 5.45 -5.61
CA THR A 151 -11.03 6.09 -5.64
C THR A 151 -11.08 7.54 -5.19
N ASP A 152 -12.16 8.25 -5.48
CA ASP A 152 -12.34 9.64 -5.05
C ASP A 152 -12.64 9.69 -3.55
N ALA A 153 -13.56 8.87 -3.04
CA ALA A 153 -13.86 8.77 -1.61
C ALA A 153 -12.68 8.25 -0.77
N PHE A 154 -11.91 7.29 -1.32
CA PHE A 154 -10.71 6.77 -0.68
C PHE A 154 -9.57 7.78 -0.76
N GLY A 155 -9.44 8.53 -1.86
CA GLY A 155 -8.52 9.66 -1.99
C GLY A 155 -8.83 10.75 -0.96
N ASP A 156 -10.09 11.11 -0.79
CA ASP A 156 -10.55 12.07 0.22
C ASP A 156 -10.29 11.56 1.64
N PHE A 157 -10.56 10.28 1.91
CA PHE A 157 -10.22 9.65 3.19
C PHE A 157 -8.71 9.65 3.47
N LEU A 158 -7.87 9.37 2.47
CA LEU A 158 -6.42 9.42 2.62
C LEU A 158 -5.93 10.86 2.83
N ILE A 159 -6.57 11.86 2.21
CA ILE A 159 -6.28 13.27 2.44
C ILE A 159 -6.65 13.67 3.88
N ASP A 160 -7.82 13.24 4.37
CA ASP A 160 -8.33 13.59 5.69
C ASP A 160 -7.59 12.84 6.82
N ALA A 161 -7.21 11.58 6.59
CA ALA A 161 -6.37 10.79 7.48
C ALA A 161 -4.88 11.14 7.36
N SER A 162 -4.47 11.94 6.36
CA SER A 162 -3.06 12.29 6.21
C SER A 162 -2.60 13.26 7.33
N PRO A 163 -1.51 12.94 8.04
CA PRO A 163 -0.95 13.84 9.04
C PRO A 163 -0.40 15.15 8.45
N ILE A 164 -0.29 15.24 7.12
CA ILE A 164 0.25 16.38 6.37
C ILE A 164 -0.69 17.60 6.46
N ARG A 165 -2.03 17.42 6.43
CA ARG A 165 -2.98 18.54 6.62
C ARG A 165 -2.97 19.07 8.06
N ALA A 166 -2.90 18.18 9.05
CA ALA A 166 -2.80 18.56 10.47
C ALA A 166 -1.49 19.31 10.80
N ALA A 167 -0.42 19.06 10.04
CA ALA A 167 0.83 19.82 10.12
C ALA A 167 0.70 21.20 9.44
N ASN A 168 0.13 21.25 8.23
CA ASN A 168 -0.03 22.51 7.47
C ASN A 168 -1.03 23.49 8.13
N ALA A 169 -2.10 22.98 8.74
CA ALA A 169 -3.06 23.80 9.48
C ALA A 169 -2.43 24.42 10.74
N ARG A 170 -1.53 23.70 11.42
CA ARG A 170 -0.77 24.25 12.55
C ARG A 170 0.17 25.36 12.11
N THR A 171 0.88 25.21 10.99
CA THR A 171 1.72 26.30 10.45
C THR A 171 0.91 27.52 10.03
N ALA A 172 -0.28 27.35 9.42
CA ALA A 172 -1.13 28.46 9.03
C ALA A 172 -1.74 29.20 10.24
N MET A 173 -2.15 28.48 11.30
CA MET A 173 -2.62 29.09 12.55
C MET A 173 -1.52 29.84 13.29
N VAL A 174 -0.27 29.33 13.26
CA VAL A 174 0.89 30.03 13.83
C VAL A 174 1.22 31.30 13.04
N GLU A 175 1.10 31.27 11.71
CA GLU A 175 1.30 32.45 10.85
C GLU A 175 0.19 33.51 11.04
N GLN A 176 -1.06 33.10 11.22
CA GLN A 176 -2.18 34.00 11.53
C GLN A 176 -2.08 34.61 12.95
N ALA A 177 -1.67 33.82 13.94
CA ALA A 177 -1.43 34.32 15.29
C ALA A 177 -0.30 35.36 15.31
N GLY A 178 0.79 35.13 14.55
CA GLY A 178 1.88 36.10 14.39
C GLY A 178 1.45 37.40 13.70
N ARG A 179 0.60 37.34 12.67
CA ARG A 179 0.08 38.54 11.98
C ARG A 179 -0.91 39.34 12.84
N SER A 180 -1.63 38.70 13.75
CA SER A 180 -2.55 39.39 14.67
C SER A 180 -1.84 40.13 15.81
N SER A 181 -0.62 39.72 16.18
CA SER A 181 0.21 40.43 17.18
C SER A 181 0.99 41.61 16.61
N GLU A 182 1.17 41.69 15.29
CA GLU A 182 1.95 42.75 14.63
C GLU A 182 1.07 43.95 14.17
N GLY A 183 -0.26 43.84 14.33
CA GLY A 183 -1.23 44.90 14.00
C GLY A 183 -1.82 45.62 15.22
N ALA A 184 -1.26 45.40 16.42
CA ALA A 184 -1.75 45.96 17.69
C ALA A 184 -0.71 46.78 18.47
N GLU A 185 0.36 47.24 17.82
CA GLU A 185 1.22 48.35 18.29
C GLU A 185 1.04 49.60 17.43
#